data_AF-A0A560KNX5-F1
#
_entry.id   AF-A0A560KNX5-F1
#
_cell.length_a   1.000
_cell.length_b   1.000
_cell.length_c   1.000
_cell.angle_alpha   90.00
_cell.angle_beta   90.00
_cell.angle_gamma   90.00
#
_symmetry.space_group_name_H-M   'P 1'
#
loop_
_entity.id
_entity.type
_entity.pdbx_description
1 polymer ?
#
loop_
_entity_poly.entity_id
_entity_poly.type
_entity_poly.pdbx_seq_one_letter_code
_entity_poly.pdbx_strand_id
1 'polypeptide(L)' 'MERLFLATIVSAVLLLIVAADLLVNGVGLQPPPTQLANVPPVSSRLVR' A
#
# COMPACT_ATOMS: atom_id res chain seq x y z
N MET A 1 30.18 7.75 17.55
CA MET A 1 30.15 6.52 16.73
C MET A 1 28.93 5.66 17.05
N GLU A 2 28.51 5.49 18.32
CA GLU A 2 27.38 4.61 18.66
C GLU A 2 26.01 5.08 18.14
N ARG A 3 25.78 6.40 18.06
CA ARG A 3 24.51 6.95 17.56
C ARG A 3 24.25 6.63 16.08
N LEU A 4 25.31 6.65 15.27
CA LEU A 4 25.23 6.28 13.85
C LEU A 4 24.98 4.78 13.70
N PHE A 5 25.66 3.96 14.50
CA PHE A 5 25.44 2.52 14.50
C PHE A 5 24.00 2.15 14.91
N LEU A 6 23.48 2.79 15.96
CA LEU A 6 22.10 2.63 16.39
C LEU A 6 21.12 3.08 15.29
N ALA A 7 21.36 4.23 14.67
CA ALA A 7 20.53 4.72 13.57
C ALA A 7 20.53 3.74 12.38
N THR A 8 21.68 3.15 12.04
CA THR A 8 21.79 2.15 10.98
C THR A 8 21.00 0.89 11.31
N ILE A 9 21.10 0.37 12.53
CA ILE A 9 20.33 -0.80 12.97
C ILE A 9 18.83 -0.53 12.90
N VAL A 10 18.39 0.60 13.47
CA VAL A 10 16.98 0.99 13.46
C VAL A 10 16.49 1.13 12.01
N SER A 11 17.24 1.79 11.14
CA SER A 11 16.87 1.97 9.73
C SER A 11 16.78 0.63 8.99
N ALA A 12 17.71 -0.29 9.21
CA ALA A 12 17.69 -1.61 8.59
C ALA A 12 16.47 -2.43 9.05
N VAL A 13 16.14 -2.39 10.34
CA VAL A 13 14.96 -3.07 10.90
C VAL A 13 13.68 -2.50 10.30
N LEU A 14 13.57 -1.17 10.18
CA LEU A 14 12.40 -0.53 9.58
C LEU A 14 12.21 -0.95 8.11
N LEU A 15 13.29 -0.97 7.31
CA LEU A 15 13.23 -1.44 5.93
C LEU A 15 12.82 -2.90 5.82
N LEU A 16 13.33 -3.76 6.72
CA LEU A 16 12.98 -5.16 6.75
C LEU A 16 11.49 -5.37 7.05
N ILE A 17 10.90 -4.60 7.96
CA ILE A 17 9.48 -4.67 8.28
C ILE A 17 8.64 -4.30 7.05
N VAL A 18 8.97 -3.20 6.38
CA VAL A 18 8.27 -2.77 5.15
C VAL A 18 8.39 -3.84 4.06
N ALA A 19 9.58 -4.41 3.87
CA ALA A 19 9.78 -5.47 2.89
C ALA A 19 8.98 -6.74 3.23
N ALA A 20 8.91 -7.11 4.51
CA ALA A 20 8.11 -8.25 4.98
C ALA A 20 6.61 -8.00 4.79
N ASP A 21 6.13 -6.78 5.06
CA ASP A 21 4.74 -6.38 4.81
C ASP A 21 4.39 -6.47 3.32
N LEU A 22 5.26 -5.98 2.43
CA LEU A 22 5.10 -6.13 0.98
C LEU A 22 5.12 -7.59 0.52
N LEU A 23 5.93 -8.44 1.16
CA LEU A 23 5.98 -9.87 0.86
C LEU A 23 4.67 -10.57 1.25
N VAL A 24 4.09 -10.19 2.41
CA VAL A 24 2.89 -10.83 2.97
C VAL A 24 1.61 -10.31 2.32
N ASN A 25 1.49 -9.00 2.22
CA ASN A 25 0.28 -8.33 1.74
C ASN A 25 0.32 -8.05 0.22
N GLY A 26 1.45 -8.34 -0.43
CA GLY A 26 1.69 -8.03 -1.83
C GLY A 26 2.05 -6.55 -2.02
N VAL A 27 2.77 -6.25 -3.09
CA VAL A 27 2.87 -4.87 -3.57
C VAL A 27 1.45 -4.47 -3.93
N GLY A 28 0.91 -3.44 -3.28
CA GLY A 28 -0.37 -2.84 -3.62
C GLY A 28 -0.30 -2.27 -5.04
N LEU A 29 -0.36 -3.15 -6.04
CA LEU A 29 -0.62 -2.83 -7.43
C LEU A 29 -2.06 -2.35 -7.42
N GLN A 30 -2.23 -1.06 -7.15
CA GLN A 30 -3.47 -0.36 -7.41
C GLN A 30 -3.90 -0.80 -8.82
N PRO A 31 -5.08 -1.43 -8.97
CA PRO A 31 -5.51 -1.90 -10.26
C PRO A 31 -5.43 -0.73 -11.24
N PRO A 32 -4.95 -0.97 -12.48
CA PRO A 32 -4.80 0.10 -13.45
C PRO A 32 -6.12 0.88 -13.54
N PRO A 33 -6.08 2.23 -13.59
CA PRO A 33 -7.27 3.07 -13.57
C PRO A 33 -8.21 2.86 -14.78
N THR A 34 -7.86 1.94 -15.69
CA THR A 34 -8.67 1.53 -16.84
C THR A 34 -9.99 0.86 -16.45
N GLN A 35 -10.16 0.37 -15.22
CA GLN A 35 -11.43 -0.21 -14.76
C GLN A 35 -12.40 0.76 -14.08
N LEU A 36 -12.04 2.03 -13.86
CA LEU A 36 -12.99 3.04 -13.37
C LEU A 36 -13.87 3.62 -14.48
N ALA A 37 -13.47 3.46 -15.75
CA ALA A 37 -14.27 3.88 -16.90
C ALA A 37 -15.48 2.96 -17.18
N ASN A 38 -15.52 1.76 -16.58
CA ASN A 38 -16.54 0.75 -16.83
C ASN A 38 -17.48 0.53 -15.63
N VAL A 39 -17.47 1.42 -14.64
CA VAL A 39 -18.50 1.42 -13.59
C VAL A 39 -19.77 1.99 -14.23
N PRO A 40 -20.81 1.18 -14.50
CA PRO A 40 -22.09 1.75 -14.92
C PRO A 40 -22.56 2.68 -13.80
N PRO A 41 -23.10 3.87 -14.12
CA PRO A 41 -23.63 4.75 -13.09
C PRO A 41 -24.65 3.97 -12.28
N VAL A 42 -24.40 3.81 -10.97
CA VAL A 42 -25.38 3.26 -10.05
C VAL A 42 -26.60 4.16 -10.18
N SER A 43 -27.61 3.65 -10.88
CA SER A 43 -28.92 4.26 -10.98
C SER A 43 -29.42 4.38 -9.55
N SER A 44 -29.32 5.59 -9.00
CA SER A 44 -30.00 5.98 -7.78
C SER A 44 -31.48 5.95 -8.11
N ARG A 45 -32.06 4.75 -8.07
CA ARG A 45 -33.49 4.54 -8.06
C ARG A 45 -33.97 5.16 -6.74
N LEU A 46 -34.32 6.44 -6.81
CA LEU A 46 -35.18 7.10 -5.83
C LEU A 46 -36.45 6.26 -5.76
N VAL A 47 -36.53 5.44 -4.71
CA VAL A 47 -37.74 4.71 -4.36
C VAL A 47 -38.67 5.74 -3.71
N ARG A 48 -39.59 6.22 -4.54
CA ARG A 48 -40.88 6.87 -4.30
C ARG A 48 -40.99 7.93 -3.22
#